data_AF-A0A0E3ZVF7-F1
#
_entry.id   AF-A0A0E3ZVF7-F1
#
_cell.length_a   1.000
_cell.length_b   1.000
_cell.length_c   1.000
_cell.angle_alpha   90.00
_cell.angle_beta   90.00
_cell.angle_gamma   90.00
#
_symmetry.space_group_name_H-M   'P 1'
#
loop_
_entity.id
_entity.type
_entity.pdbx_description
1 polymer ?
#
loop_
_entity_poly.entity_id
_entity_poly.type
_entity_poly.pdbx_seq_one_letter_code
_entity_poly.pdbx_strand_id
1 'polypeptide(L)'
;MRFIAVYNQLQTATGVGFDSLIDALDFLFWGYEDDDLTPQGIYDALTDESIPYDHAGKPVTGSSLDSIRSIAKAYLKTSYRFSGLIPPGNVD
;
A
#
# COMPACT_ATOMS: atom_id res chain seq x y z
N MET A 1 4.44 3.45 10.09
CA MET A 1 4.03 2.75 8.85
C MET A 1 5.05 1.68 8.50
N ARG A 2 4.78 0.44 8.92
CA ARG A 2 5.60 -0.73 8.58
C ARG A 2 5.08 -1.46 7.34
N PHE A 3 3.79 -1.70 7.27
CA PHE A 3 3.16 -2.45 6.18
C PHE A 3 2.54 -1.49 5.19
N ILE A 4 2.59 -1.83 3.90
CA ILE A 4 1.97 -1.03 2.84
C ILE A 4 1.07 -1.95 2.05
N ALA A 5 -0.23 -1.72 2.14
CA ALA A 5 -1.21 -2.38 1.29
C ALA A 5 -1.19 -1.73 -0.09
N VAL A 6 -0.97 -2.52 -1.13
CA VAL A 6 -0.94 -2.10 -2.52
C VAL A 6 -2.19 -2.60 -3.23
N TYR A 7 -2.86 -1.68 -3.91
CA TYR A 7 -4.13 -1.95 -4.57
C TYR A 7 -4.27 -1.10 -5.83
N ASN A 8 -5.20 -1.49 -6.70
CA ASN A 8 -5.62 -0.73 -7.85
C ASN A 8 -7.04 -0.21 -7.62
N GLN A 9 -7.25 1.08 -7.77
CA GLN A 9 -8.57 1.70 -7.73
C GLN A 9 -8.72 2.58 -8.96
N LEU A 10 -9.81 2.38 -9.72
CA LEU A 10 -10.09 3.15 -10.95
C LEU A 10 -8.89 3.22 -11.93
N GLN A 11 -8.21 2.08 -12.14
CA GLN A 11 -7.02 1.94 -12.99
C GLN A 11 -5.75 2.63 -12.47
N THR A 12 -5.75 3.13 -11.23
CA THR A 12 -4.58 3.71 -10.58
C THR A 12 -4.07 2.77 -9.51
N ALA A 13 -2.83 2.28 -9.68
CA ALA A 13 -2.15 1.47 -8.66
C ALA A 13 -1.49 2.38 -7.62
N THR A 14 -1.84 2.20 -6.35
CA THR A 14 -1.31 3.01 -5.24
C THR A 14 -1.13 2.17 -3.98
N GLY A 15 -0.56 2.78 -2.95
CA GLY A 15 -0.37 2.17 -1.64
C GLY A 15 -1.04 2.95 -0.52
N VAL A 16 -1.25 2.29 0.62
CA VAL A 16 -1.61 2.92 1.89
C VAL A 16 -0.84 2.23 3.02
N GLY A 17 -0.30 3.03 3.95
CA GLY A 17 0.54 2.51 5.03
C GLY A 17 -0.24 2.16 6.30
N PHE A 18 0.20 1.09 6.97
CA PHE A 18 -0.33 0.57 8.23
C PHE A 18 0.82 0.20 9.19
N ASP A 19 0.52 0.13 10.48
CA ASP A 19 1.47 -0.35 11.49
C ASP A 19 1.31 -1.85 11.79
N SER A 20 0.13 -2.42 11.51
CA SER A 20 -0.21 -3.83 11.69
C SER A 20 -0.41 -4.53 10.34
N LEU A 21 0.06 -5.77 10.23
CA LEU A 21 -0.19 -6.62 9.07
C LEU A 21 -1.67 -6.97 8.97
N ILE A 22 -2.34 -7.18 10.11
CA ILE A 22 -3.76 -7.54 10.16
C ILE A 22 -4.62 -6.42 9.59
N ASP A 23 -4.38 -5.17 10.01
CA ASP A 23 -5.13 -4.01 9.51
C ASP A 23 -4.95 -3.82 7.99
N ALA A 24 -3.73 -4.07 7.49
CA ALA A 24 -3.44 -4.02 6.06
C ALA A 24 -4.19 -5.11 5.27
N LEU A 25 -4.30 -6.32 5.83
CA LEU A 25 -5.06 -7.42 5.23
C LEU A 25 -6.56 -7.15 5.27
N ASP A 26 -7.10 -6.68 6.40
CA ASP A 26 -8.51 -6.33 6.56
C ASP A 26 -8.91 -5.23 5.57
N PHE A 27 -8.07 -4.21 5.39
CA PHE A 27 -8.30 -3.16 4.40
C PHE A 27 -8.42 -3.73 2.97
N LEU A 28 -7.49 -4.60 2.57
CA LEU A 28 -7.53 -5.23 1.24
C LEU A 28 -8.72 -6.17 1.08
N PHE A 29 -9.10 -6.89 2.14
CA PHE A 29 -10.24 -7.79 2.13
C PHE A 29 -11.55 -7.03 1.98
N TRP A 30 -11.85 -6.10 2.89
CA TRP A 30 -13.11 -5.35 2.83
C TRP A 30 -13.19 -4.48 1.58
N GLY A 31 -12.10 -3.82 1.19
CA GLY A 31 -12.09 -3.03 -0.04
C GLY A 31 -12.29 -3.85 -1.32
N TYR A 32 -11.92 -5.13 -1.31
CA TYR A 32 -12.22 -6.05 -2.40
C TYR A 32 -13.68 -6.53 -2.36
N GLU A 33 -14.20 -6.90 -1.18
CA GLU A 33 -15.59 -7.34 -1.01
C GLU A 33 -16.60 -6.25 -1.38
N ASP A 34 -16.26 -4.98 -1.17
CA ASP A 34 -17.09 -3.82 -1.52
C ASP A 34 -16.94 -3.40 -3.00
N ASP A 35 -16.16 -4.11 -3.83
CA ASP A 35 -15.81 -3.77 -5.22
C ASP A 35 -15.13 -2.38 -5.38
N ASP A 36 -14.61 -1.81 -4.29
CA ASP A 36 -14.01 -0.48 -4.24
C ASP A 36 -12.56 -0.46 -4.76
N LEU A 37 -11.84 -1.57 -4.60
CA LEU A 37 -10.46 -1.73 -5.04
C LEU A 37 -10.12 -3.17 -5.45
N THR A 38 -9.08 -3.31 -6.28
CA THR A 38 -8.48 -4.60 -6.61
C THR A 38 -7.16 -4.76 -5.85
N PRO A 39 -7.07 -5.66 -4.87
CA PRO A 39 -5.88 -5.84 -4.06
C PRO A 39 -4.75 -6.49 -4.87
N GLN A 40 -3.53 -5.98 -4.71
CA GLN A 40 -2.33 -6.54 -5.34
C GLN A 40 -1.46 -7.31 -4.33
N GLY A 41 -1.29 -6.76 -3.13
CA GLY A 41 -0.47 -7.38 -2.10
C GLY A 41 -0.06 -6.41 -0.99
N ILE A 42 0.83 -6.89 -0.13
CA ILE A 42 1.37 -6.13 0.99
C ILE A 42 2.89 -6.10 0.88
N TYR A 43 3.48 -4.95 1.15
CA TYR A 43 4.92 -4.78 1.30
C TYR A 43 5.28 -4.52 2.76
N ASP A 44 6.26 -5.26 3.31
CA ASP A 44 6.83 -5.01 4.64
C ASP A 44 8.07 -4.12 4.51
N ALA A 45 7.97 -2.87 4.96
CA ALA A 45 9.05 -1.90 4.90
C ALA A 45 10.21 -2.22 5.84
N LEU A 46 10.02 -3.09 6.84
CA LEU A 46 11.08 -3.51 7.75
C LEU A 46 11.97 -4.59 7.12
N THR A 47 11.37 -5.56 6.42
CA THR A 47 12.10 -6.69 5.82
C THR A 47 12.40 -6.52 4.32
N ASP A 48 11.84 -5.49 3.68
CA ASP A 48 11.87 -5.26 2.22
C ASP A 48 11.20 -6.38 1.40
N GLU A 49 10.29 -7.14 2.03
CA GLU A 49 9.58 -8.25 1.40
C GLU A 49 8.20 -7.84 0.88
N SER A 50 7.70 -8.60 -0.09
CA SER A 50 6.36 -8.43 -0.65
C SER A 50 5.61 -9.74 -0.61
N ILE A 51 4.33 -9.66 -0.26
CA ILE A 51 3.41 -10.78 -0.16
C ILE A 51 2.27 -10.50 -1.14
N PRO A 52 2.02 -11.37 -2.12
CA PRO A 52 0.91 -11.19 -3.03
C PRO A 52 -0.41 -11.38 -2.29
N TYR A 53 -1.46 -10.69 -2.72
CA TYR A 53 -2.78 -10.89 -2.12
C TYR A 53 -3.49 -12.07 -2.77
N ASP A 54 -3.87 -13.04 -1.94
CA ASP A 54 -4.72 -14.16 -2.29
C ASP A 54 -6.07 -14.05 -1.59
N HIS A 55 -7.15 -14.26 -2.33
CA HIS A 55 -8.50 -14.37 -1.80
C HIS A 55 -8.95 -15.82 -1.86
N ALA A 56 -9.27 -16.41 -0.70
CA ALA A 56 -9.64 -17.82 -0.57
C ALA A 56 -8.63 -18.80 -1.23
N GLY A 57 -7.33 -18.49 -1.11
CA GLY A 57 -6.25 -19.30 -1.67
C GLY A 57 -6.07 -19.20 -3.19
N LYS A 58 -6.69 -18.20 -3.82
CA LYS A 58 -6.51 -17.89 -5.24
C LYS A 58 -5.97 -16.48 -5.40
N PRO A 59 -4.97 -16.26 -6.29
CA PRO A 59 -4.48 -14.92 -6.56
C PRO A 59 -5.59 -14.08 -7.18
N VAL A 60 -5.87 -12.92 -6.59
CA VAL A 60 -6.85 -11.96 -7.15
C VAL A 60 -6.27 -11.27 -8.38
N THR A 61 -4.96 -11.02 -8.38
CA THR A 61 -4.24 -10.42 -9.51
C THR A 61 -2.95 -11.18 -9.82
N GLY A 62 -2.48 -11.07 -11.07
CA GLY A 62 -1.15 -11.55 -11.47
C GLY A 62 -0.02 -10.58 -11.16
N SER A 63 -0.17 -9.74 -10.12
CA SER A 63 0.80 -8.70 -9.79
C SER A 63 2.12 -9.32 -9.34
N SER A 64 3.23 -8.92 -9.96
CA SER A 64 4.54 -9.41 -9.54
C SER A 64 4.99 -8.76 -8.22
N LEU A 65 5.78 -9.50 -7.43
CA LEU A 65 6.36 -8.99 -6.18
C LEU A 65 7.16 -7.70 -6.40
N ASP A 66 7.91 -7.61 -7.50
CA ASP A 66 8.63 -6.40 -7.88
C ASP A 66 7.71 -5.21 -8.16
N SER A 67 6.53 -5.44 -8.74
CA SER A 67 5.55 -4.37 -8.97
C SER A 67 4.99 -3.85 -7.65
N ILE A 68 4.60 -4.75 -6.74
CA ILE A 68 4.10 -4.41 -5.38
C ILE A 68 5.16 -3.59 -4.64
N ARG A 69 6.41 -4.07 -4.63
CA ARG A 69 7.56 -3.38 -4.03
C ARG A 69 7.77 -1.99 -4.65
N SER A 70 7.72 -1.87 -5.98
CA SER A 70 7.95 -0.62 -6.69
C SER A 70 6.89 0.44 -6.33
N ILE A 71 5.61 0.05 -6.33
CA ILE A 71 4.49 0.93 -5.97
C ILE A 71 4.58 1.34 -4.50
N ALA A 72 4.85 0.39 -3.60
CA ALA A 72 5.00 0.67 -2.18
C ALA A 72 6.16 1.65 -1.89
N LYS A 73 7.31 1.48 -2.57
CA LYS A 73 8.44 2.42 -2.46
C LYS A 73 8.10 3.80 -3.04
N ALA A 74 7.31 3.87 -4.11
CA ALA A 74 6.84 5.14 -4.67
C ALA A 74 5.88 5.86 -3.70
N TYR A 75 4.99 5.12 -3.04
CA TYR A 75 4.13 5.62 -1.98
C TYR A 75 4.96 6.19 -0.83
N LEU A 76 5.91 5.42 -0.29
CA LEU A 76 6.79 5.89 0.80
C LEU A 76 7.51 7.19 0.44
N LYS A 77 8.12 7.26 -0.75
CA LYS A 77 8.81 8.48 -1.20
C LYS A 77 7.90 9.70 -1.22
N THR A 78 6.63 9.51 -1.58
CA THR A 78 5.63 10.58 -1.59
C THR A 78 5.20 10.95 -0.16
N SER A 79 4.88 9.96 0.67
CA SER A 79 4.45 10.14 2.07
C SER A 79 5.53 10.79 2.94
N TYR A 80 6.81 10.44 2.76
CA TYR A 80 7.93 11.09 3.46
C TYR A 80 8.11 12.55 3.05
N ARG A 81 7.84 12.91 1.78
CA ARG A 81 7.86 14.31 1.35
C ARG A 81 6.73 15.12 1.99
N PHE A 82 5.56 14.51 2.18
CA PHE A 82 4.44 15.16 2.86
C PHE A 82 4.64 15.29 4.37
N SER A 83 5.32 14.32 5.01
CA SER A 83 5.65 14.40 6.45
C SER A 83 6.71 15.46 6.78
N GLY A 84 7.34 16.07 5.76
CA GLY A 84 8.39 17.08 5.90
C GLY A 84 7.95 18.55 5.71
N LEU A 85 6.65 18.84 5.63
CA LEU A 85 6.09 20.18 5.36
C LEU A 85 4.83 20.36 6.26
N ILE A 86 4.65 21.25 7.26
CA ILE A 86 5.18 22.59 7.68
C ILE A 86 4.73 22.81 9.18
N PRO A 87 5.48 23.40 10.17
CA PRO A 87 5.52 24.88 10.41
C PRO A 87 6.73 25.45 11.22
N PRO A 88 6.80 26.77 11.56
CA PRO A 88 6.30 27.98 10.90
C PRO A 88 7.47 28.88 10.41
N GLY A 89 7.25 29.76 9.44
CA GLY A 89 8.28 30.71 9.01
C GLY A 89 7.68 32.03 8.55
N ASN A 90 7.75 33.02 9.44
CA ASN A 90 7.41 34.42 9.20
C ASN A 90 7.91 34.89 7.83
N VAL A 91 7.01 35.49 7.06
CA VAL A 91 7.38 36.51 6.09
C VAL A 91 7.05 37.86 6.72
N ASP A 92 8.06 38.72 6.68
CA ASP A 92 8.20 40.06 7.27
C ASP A 92 6.94 40.94 7.25
#